data_AF-A0A6J1BCR4-F1
#
_entry.id   AF-A0A6J1BCR4-F1
#
_cell.length_a   1.000
_cell.length_b   1.000
_cell.length_c   1.000
_cell.angle_alpha   90.00
_cell.angle_beta   90.00
_cell.angle_gamma   90.00
#
_symmetry.space_group_name_H-M   'P 1'
#
loop_
_entity.id
_entity.type
_entity.pdbx_description
1 polymer ?
#
loop_
_entity_poly.entity_id
_entity_poly.type
_entity_poly.pdbx_seq_one_letter_code
_entity_poly.pdbx_strand_id
1 'polypeptide(L)'
;MGGEVKAVIPESLLKKQKRNEEWELAKKQELEAAKKKKAEDRKVIYNRAKQYAKEYETQEKELIQLKREAKLKGGFYVDPEAKLLFIIRIRGINAMHPRTRKILQLLRLRQIFNGVFLKVNKATMNMLHLVEPYVTYGYPNHKSVRELIYKRGYGKLNKQRTALTDNSVVEQALGQYGIICVEDLIHEIMTVGPHFKEANNFLWPFKLKAPLGGLKKKRNHYVEGGDAGNRENYINELIRRMN
;
A
#
# COMPACT_ATOMS: atom_id res chain seq x y z
N MET A 1 11.20 76.31 19.85
CA MET A 1 10.05 75.42 20.17
C MET A 1 9.86 74.47 19.00
N GLY A 2 10.48 73.28 19.05
CA GLY A 2 10.29 72.25 18.03
C GLY A 2 9.21 71.27 18.50
N GLY A 3 8.01 71.36 17.94
CA GLY A 3 6.93 70.42 18.22
C GLY A 3 7.19 69.08 17.55
N GLU A 4 7.23 68.00 18.32
CA GLU A 4 7.31 66.63 17.80
C GLU A 4 6.08 66.34 16.92
N VAL A 5 6.33 66.08 15.63
CA VAL A 5 5.31 65.58 14.70
C VAL A 5 4.99 64.14 15.10
N LYS A 6 3.92 63.94 15.89
CA LYS A 6 3.42 62.59 16.19
C LYS A 6 3.07 61.89 14.89
N ALA A 7 3.85 60.87 14.52
CA ALA A 7 3.60 60.05 13.35
C ALA A 7 2.22 59.38 13.45
N VAL A 8 1.27 59.81 12.61
CA VAL A 8 -0.07 59.23 12.56
C VAL A 8 0.01 57.88 11.85
N ILE A 9 -0.29 56.81 12.57
CA ILE A 9 -0.31 55.46 12.00
C ILE A 9 -1.46 55.36 10.99
N PRO A 10 -1.20 54.93 9.73
CA PRO A 10 -2.25 54.72 8.74
C PRO A 10 -3.34 53.75 9.21
N GLU A 11 -4.61 54.10 9.00
CA GLU A 11 -5.77 53.27 9.37
C GLU A 11 -5.74 51.87 8.69
N SER A 12 -5.18 51.79 7.48
CA SER A 12 -4.98 50.54 6.75
C SER A 12 -4.03 49.57 7.47
N LEU A 13 -3.01 50.08 8.17
CA LEU A 13 -2.10 49.28 8.98
C LEU A 13 -2.79 48.74 10.24
N LEU A 14 -3.60 49.56 10.91
CA LEU A 14 -4.39 49.12 12.07
C LEU A 14 -5.39 48.01 11.69
N LYS A 15 -6.07 48.13 10.53
CA LYS A 15 -6.96 47.08 9.99
C LYS A 15 -6.20 45.81 9.61
N LYS A 16 -4.95 45.91 9.15
CA LYS A 16 -4.10 44.75 8.85
C LYS A 16 -3.63 44.03 10.11
N GLN A 17 -3.23 44.78 11.14
CA GLN A 17 -2.80 44.23 12.43
C GLN A 17 -3.94 43.45 13.11
N LYS A 18 -5.14 44.03 13.23
CA LYS A 18 -6.30 43.34 13.80
C LYS A 18 -6.62 42.02 13.07
N ARG A 19 -6.61 42.03 11.74
CA ARG A 19 -6.87 40.84 10.92
C ARG A 19 -5.79 39.76 11.11
N ASN A 20 -4.53 40.16 11.23
CA ASN A 20 -3.44 39.24 11.50
C ASN A 20 -3.55 38.64 12.90
N GLU A 21 -3.90 39.43 13.91
CA GLU A 21 -4.14 38.96 15.29
C GLU A 21 -5.29 37.95 15.34
N GLU A 22 -6.40 38.23 14.64
CA GLU A 22 -7.54 37.30 14.49
C GLU A 22 -7.11 35.99 13.80
N TRP A 23 -6.35 36.07 12.70
CA TRP A 23 -5.82 34.89 12.00
C TRP A 23 -4.85 34.09 12.86
N GLU A 24 -3.99 34.75 13.64
CA GLU A 24 -3.08 34.08 14.56
C GLU A 24 -3.83 33.37 15.69
N LEU A 25 -4.88 33.99 16.23
CA LEU A 25 -5.71 33.40 17.27
C LEU A 25 -6.47 32.18 16.73
N ALA A 26 -7.08 32.29 15.55
CA ALA A 26 -7.73 31.16 14.89
C ALA A 26 -6.75 30.02 14.61
N LYS A 27 -5.56 30.33 14.08
CA LYS A 27 -4.51 29.32 13.81
C LYS A 27 -4.00 28.64 15.08
N LYS A 28 -3.91 29.37 16.21
CA LYS A 28 -3.55 28.79 17.52
C LYS A 28 -4.64 27.81 17.98
N GLN A 29 -5.91 28.19 17.91
CA GLN A 29 -7.03 27.33 18.28
C GLN A 29 -7.11 26.06 17.41
N GLU A 30 -6.95 26.19 16.09
CA GLU A 30 -6.90 25.06 15.16
C GLU A 30 -5.75 24.10 15.48
N LEU A 31 -4.57 24.65 15.80
CA LEU A 31 -3.39 23.85 16.13
C LEU A 31 -3.56 23.10 17.45
N GLU A 32 -4.19 23.71 18.46
CA GLU A 32 -4.54 23.02 19.71
C GLU A 32 -5.57 21.92 19.50
N ALA A 33 -6.62 22.17 18.71
CA ALA A 33 -7.61 21.16 18.36
C ALA A 33 -6.97 19.99 17.59
N ALA A 34 -6.10 20.27 16.62
CA ALA A 34 -5.36 19.26 15.86
C ALA A 34 -4.42 18.44 16.75
N LYS A 35 -3.77 19.06 17.74
CA LYS A 35 -2.94 18.35 18.73
C LYS A 35 -3.77 17.39 19.58
N LYS A 36 -4.94 17.81 20.07
CA LYS A 36 -5.85 16.96 20.84
C LYS A 36 -6.33 15.78 20.01
N LYS A 37 -6.82 16.03 18.79
CA LYS A 37 -7.25 14.99 17.85
C LYS A 37 -6.11 13.99 17.57
N LYS A 38 -4.91 14.47 17.24
CA LYS A 38 -3.74 13.62 16.98
C LYS A 38 -3.36 12.73 18.17
N ALA A 39 -3.53 13.22 19.39
CA ALA A 39 -3.27 12.43 20.60
C ALA A 39 -4.30 11.30 20.78
N GLU A 40 -5.58 11.56 20.46
CA GLU A 40 -6.64 10.56 20.47
C GLU A 40 -6.45 9.53 19.35
N ASP A 41 -6.20 9.99 18.13
CA ASP A 41 -5.95 9.13 16.96
C ASP A 41 -4.75 8.20 17.22
N ARG A 42 -3.69 8.70 17.85
CA ARG A 42 -2.52 7.87 18.20
C ARG A 42 -2.88 6.71 19.14
N LYS A 43 -3.80 6.93 20.09
CA LYS A 43 -4.29 5.86 20.98
C LYS A 43 -5.11 4.83 20.18
N VAL A 44 -5.96 5.30 19.28
CA VAL A 44 -6.77 4.43 18.40
C VAL A 44 -5.87 3.58 17.50
N ILE A 45 -4.89 4.21 16.84
CA ILE A 45 -3.92 3.54 15.96
C ILE A 45 -3.16 2.46 16.72
N TYR A 46 -2.66 2.77 17.92
CA TYR A 46 -1.93 1.80 18.75
C TYR A 46 -2.80 0.59 19.11
N ASN A 47 -4.05 0.83 19.53
CA ASN A 47 -4.97 -0.23 19.89
C ASN A 47 -5.34 -1.11 18.69
N ARG A 48 -5.59 -0.49 17.51
CA ARG A 48 -5.86 -1.21 16.25
C ARG A 48 -4.67 -2.06 15.83
N ALA A 49 -3.46 -1.50 15.84
CA ALA A 49 -2.25 -2.24 15.50
C ALA A 49 -2.05 -3.47 16.40
N LYS A 50 -2.31 -3.32 17.71
CA LYS A 50 -2.29 -4.44 18.67
C LYS A 50 -3.35 -5.49 18.34
N GLN A 51 -4.56 -5.06 18.02
CA GLN A 51 -5.66 -5.95 17.65
C GLN A 51 -5.33 -6.74 16.39
N TYR A 52 -4.87 -6.10 15.31
CA TYR A 52 -4.50 -6.78 14.07
C TYR A 52 -3.34 -7.76 14.27
N ALA A 53 -2.34 -7.39 15.07
CA ALA A 53 -1.23 -8.30 15.38
C ALA A 53 -1.73 -9.57 16.09
N LYS A 54 -2.63 -9.40 17.07
CA LYS A 54 -3.28 -10.52 17.76
C LYS A 54 -4.11 -11.37 16.80
N GLU A 55 -4.89 -10.72 15.93
CA GLU A 55 -5.72 -11.39 14.92
C GLU A 55 -4.88 -12.29 14.01
N TYR A 56 -3.78 -11.77 13.43
CA TYR A 56 -2.90 -12.56 12.57
C TYR A 56 -2.27 -13.74 13.32
N GLU A 57 -1.83 -13.53 14.56
CA GLU A 57 -1.25 -14.59 15.38
C GLU A 57 -2.30 -15.68 15.69
N THR A 58 -3.53 -15.28 16.01
CA THR A 58 -4.63 -16.22 16.26
C THR A 58 -4.99 -17.02 15.02
N GLN A 59 -5.08 -16.38 13.85
CA GLN A 59 -5.38 -17.06 12.58
C GLN A 59 -4.29 -18.07 12.20
N GLU A 60 -3.02 -17.73 12.42
CA GLU A 60 -1.89 -18.63 12.15
C GLU A 60 -1.93 -19.85 13.08
N LYS A 61 -2.17 -19.64 14.38
CA LYS A 61 -2.30 -20.72 15.37
C LYS A 61 -3.49 -21.64 15.07
N GLU A 62 -4.63 -21.05 14.74
CA GLU A 62 -5.86 -21.77 14.38
C GLU A 62 -5.64 -22.64 13.14
N LEU A 63 -5.01 -22.11 12.09
CA LEU A 63 -4.69 -22.87 10.88
C LEU A 63 -3.77 -24.06 11.18
N ILE A 64 -2.78 -23.90 12.05
CA ILE A 64 -1.90 -25.00 12.49
C ILE A 64 -2.69 -26.04 13.28
N GLN A 65 -3.59 -25.61 14.18
CA GLN A 65 -4.43 -26.49 14.99
C GLN A 65 -5.36 -27.32 14.08
N LEU A 66 -6.07 -26.69 13.15
CA LEU A 66 -6.96 -27.36 12.19
C LEU A 66 -6.21 -28.40 11.35
N LYS A 67 -4.99 -28.09 10.89
CA LYS A 67 -4.12 -29.04 10.18
C LYS A 67 -3.76 -30.26 11.04
N ARG A 68 -3.47 -30.06 12.33
CA ARG A 68 -3.15 -31.16 13.27
C ARG A 68 -4.38 -32.02 13.58
N GLU A 69 -5.53 -31.40 13.82
CA GLU A 69 -6.78 -32.09 14.10
C GLU A 69 -7.24 -32.93 12.90
N ALA A 70 -7.16 -32.38 11.68
CA ALA A 70 -7.46 -33.12 10.46
C ALA A 70 -6.57 -34.36 10.32
N LYS A 71 -5.25 -34.20 10.56
CA LYS A 71 -4.29 -35.29 10.53
C LYS A 71 -4.58 -36.36 11.59
N LEU A 72 -4.98 -35.96 12.80
CA LEU A 72 -5.32 -36.89 13.88
C LEU A 72 -6.57 -37.71 13.57
N LYS A 73 -7.55 -37.11 12.87
CA LYS A 73 -8.76 -37.80 12.39
C LYS A 73 -8.51 -38.68 11.15
N GLY A 74 -7.27 -38.77 10.67
CA GLY A 74 -6.91 -39.53 9.47
C GLY A 74 -7.24 -38.84 8.14
N GLY A 75 -7.64 -37.56 8.17
CA GLY A 75 -7.90 -36.74 6.98
C GLY A 75 -6.77 -35.72 6.70
N PHE A 76 -7.01 -34.85 5.72
CA PHE A 76 -6.14 -33.71 5.42
C PHE A 76 -6.95 -32.41 5.42
N TYR A 77 -6.34 -31.33 5.90
CA TYR A 77 -6.94 -30.00 5.86
C TYR A 77 -6.64 -29.36 4.51
N VAL A 78 -7.69 -28.89 3.83
CA VAL A 78 -7.57 -28.15 2.57
C VAL A 78 -7.50 -26.66 2.89
N ASP A 79 -6.38 -26.03 2.56
CA ASP A 79 -6.21 -24.59 2.77
C ASP A 79 -7.16 -23.79 1.85
N PRO A 80 -7.73 -22.68 2.35
CA PRO A 80 -8.57 -21.81 1.53
C PRO A 80 -7.74 -21.18 0.40
N GLU A 81 -8.37 -20.99 -0.76
CA GLU A 81 -7.73 -20.30 -1.88
C GLU A 81 -7.33 -18.86 -1.51
N ALA A 82 -6.17 -18.43 -2.00
CA ALA A 82 -5.66 -17.10 -1.73
C ALA A 82 -6.50 -16.03 -2.42
N LYS A 83 -6.84 -14.97 -1.66
CA LYS A 83 -7.66 -13.84 -2.16
C LYS A 83 -6.82 -12.71 -2.77
N LEU A 84 -5.52 -12.67 -2.47
CA LEU A 84 -4.59 -11.60 -2.83
C LEU A 84 -3.42 -12.14 -3.65
N LEU A 85 -3.09 -11.44 -4.73
CA LEU A 85 -1.89 -11.66 -5.53
C LEU A 85 -0.99 -10.44 -5.51
N PHE A 86 0.31 -10.67 -5.58
CA PHE A 86 1.28 -9.63 -5.93
C PHE A 86 1.90 -9.97 -7.29
N ILE A 87 1.83 -9.02 -8.22
CA ILE A 87 2.30 -9.19 -9.59
C ILE A 87 3.48 -8.28 -9.83
N ILE A 88 4.55 -8.83 -10.38
CA ILE A 88 5.78 -8.12 -10.75
C ILE A 88 6.02 -8.27 -12.25
N ARG A 89 6.32 -7.18 -12.93
CA ARG A 89 6.70 -7.22 -14.34
C ARG A 89 8.17 -7.60 -14.51
N ILE A 90 8.45 -8.69 -15.22
CA ILE A 90 9.84 -9.21 -15.40
C ILE A 90 10.42 -8.98 -16.81
N ARG A 91 9.57 -8.76 -17.82
CA ARG A 91 9.98 -8.53 -19.22
C ARG A 91 9.62 -7.13 -19.72
N GLY A 92 10.42 -6.63 -20.67
CA GLY A 92 10.27 -5.31 -21.30
C GLY A 92 9.06 -5.21 -22.25
N ILE A 93 8.99 -4.13 -23.04
CA ILE A 93 7.89 -3.86 -24.00
C ILE A 93 8.20 -4.37 -25.42
N ASN A 94 9.45 -4.74 -25.69
CA ASN A 94 9.91 -5.09 -27.04
C ASN A 94 9.26 -6.41 -27.50
N ALA A 95 8.89 -6.47 -28.79
CA ALA A 95 8.26 -7.64 -29.41
C ALA A 95 7.05 -8.18 -28.62
N MET A 96 6.13 -7.28 -28.25
CA MET A 96 4.90 -7.61 -27.52
C MET A 96 3.67 -7.20 -28.31
N HIS A 97 2.72 -8.12 -28.43
CA HIS A 97 1.43 -7.87 -29.08
C HIS A 97 0.69 -6.70 -28.41
N PRO A 98 0.03 -5.80 -29.17
CA PRO A 98 -0.65 -4.62 -28.61
C PRO A 98 -1.69 -4.96 -27.53
N ARG A 99 -2.41 -6.08 -27.66
CA ARG A 99 -3.39 -6.55 -26.65
C ARG A 99 -2.73 -6.80 -25.30
N THR A 100 -1.62 -7.53 -25.27
CA THR A 100 -0.84 -7.82 -24.06
C THR A 100 -0.30 -6.53 -23.43
N ARG A 101 0.18 -5.61 -24.27
CA ARG A 101 0.66 -4.29 -23.83
C ARG A 101 -0.44 -3.49 -23.13
N LYS A 102 -1.66 -3.52 -23.68
CA LYS A 102 -2.82 -2.83 -23.09
C LYS A 102 -3.20 -3.44 -21.73
N ILE A 103 -3.18 -4.77 -21.60
CA ILE A 103 -3.46 -5.44 -20.32
C ILE A 103 -2.44 -5.04 -19.25
N LEU A 104 -1.14 -5.03 -19.56
CA LEU A 104 -0.13 -4.56 -18.62
C LEU A 104 -0.33 -3.09 -18.21
N GLN A 105 -0.80 -2.23 -19.11
CA GLN A 105 -1.15 -0.85 -18.78
C GLN A 105 -2.35 -0.76 -17.83
N LEU A 106 -3.39 -1.59 -18.02
CA LEU A 106 -4.56 -1.66 -17.14
C LEU A 106 -4.16 -2.14 -15.73
N LEU A 107 -3.25 -3.11 -15.64
CA LEU A 107 -2.66 -3.57 -14.38
C LEU A 107 -1.66 -2.56 -13.76
N ARG A 108 -1.42 -1.41 -14.41
CA ARG A 108 -0.46 -0.37 -14.00
C ARG A 108 1.03 -0.80 -14.03
N LEU A 109 1.35 -1.88 -14.73
CA LEU A 109 2.69 -2.46 -14.90
C LEU A 109 3.46 -1.83 -16.08
N ARG A 110 3.75 -0.52 -15.98
CA ARG A 110 4.34 0.27 -17.08
C ARG A 110 5.83 0.02 -17.30
N GLN A 111 6.60 -0.17 -16.23
CA GLN A 111 8.06 -0.38 -16.27
C GLN A 111 8.40 -1.80 -15.79
N ILE A 112 9.59 -2.30 -16.16
CA ILE A 112 10.12 -3.53 -15.58
C ILE A 112 10.30 -3.34 -14.08
N PHE A 113 10.07 -4.41 -13.31
CA PHE A 113 10.11 -4.43 -11.86
C PHE A 113 9.09 -3.48 -11.19
N ASN A 114 8.04 -3.08 -11.90
CA ASN A 114 6.85 -2.57 -11.24
C ASN A 114 6.10 -3.72 -10.56
N GLY A 115 5.65 -3.48 -9.33
CA GLY A 115 4.83 -4.38 -8.53
C GLY A 115 3.45 -3.80 -8.24
N VAL A 116 2.39 -4.60 -8.28
CA VAL A 116 1.02 -4.18 -7.95
C VAL A 116 0.27 -5.32 -7.24
N PHE A 117 -0.55 -4.98 -6.24
CA PHE A 117 -1.48 -5.92 -5.63
C PHE A 117 -2.71 -6.13 -6.50
N LEU A 118 -3.22 -7.35 -6.57
CA LEU A 118 -4.41 -7.70 -7.33
C LEU A 118 -5.34 -8.59 -6.50
N LYS A 119 -6.63 -8.27 -6.50
CA LYS A 119 -7.67 -9.13 -5.95
C LYS A 119 -7.92 -10.31 -6.88
N VAL A 120 -7.96 -11.51 -6.33
CA VAL A 120 -8.25 -12.73 -7.09
C VAL A 120 -9.74 -12.74 -7.43
N ASN A 121 -10.01 -12.83 -8.73
CA ASN A 121 -11.34 -13.03 -9.30
C ASN A 121 -11.16 -13.74 -10.65
N LYS A 122 -12.17 -14.48 -11.13
CA LYS A 122 -12.11 -15.21 -12.40
C LYS A 122 -11.71 -14.31 -13.58
N ALA A 123 -12.26 -13.10 -13.63
CA ALA A 123 -11.93 -12.12 -14.66
C ALA A 123 -10.47 -11.65 -14.59
N THR A 124 -9.96 -11.38 -13.38
CA THR A 124 -8.60 -10.88 -13.20
C THR A 124 -7.56 -11.98 -13.48
N MET A 125 -7.87 -13.23 -13.14
CA MET A 125 -7.06 -14.40 -13.51
C MET A 125 -7.00 -14.62 -15.02
N ASN A 126 -8.13 -14.54 -15.73
CA ASN A 126 -8.14 -14.64 -17.19
C ASN A 126 -7.30 -13.55 -17.86
N MET A 127 -7.35 -12.32 -17.34
CA MET A 127 -6.45 -11.25 -17.80
C MET A 127 -4.98 -11.56 -17.50
N LEU A 128 -4.69 -12.16 -16.34
CA LEU A 128 -3.34 -12.50 -15.90
C LEU A 128 -2.70 -13.59 -16.77
N HIS A 129 -3.46 -14.63 -17.15
CA HIS A 129 -3.01 -15.69 -18.06
C HIS A 129 -2.57 -15.16 -19.43
N LEU A 130 -3.22 -14.11 -19.96
CA LEU A 130 -2.82 -13.49 -21.23
C LEU A 130 -1.49 -12.73 -21.17
N VAL A 131 -1.05 -12.32 -19.98
CA VAL A 131 0.21 -11.59 -19.77
C VAL A 131 1.26 -12.41 -19.02
N GLU A 132 0.93 -13.65 -18.66
CA GLU A 132 1.73 -14.59 -17.86
C GLU A 132 3.20 -14.70 -18.31
N PRO A 133 3.54 -14.77 -19.61
CA PRO A 133 4.93 -14.84 -20.03
C PRO A 133 5.76 -13.58 -19.73
N TYR A 134 5.15 -12.47 -19.33
CA TYR A 134 5.79 -11.16 -19.10
C TYR A 134 5.82 -10.73 -17.64
N VAL A 135 5.07 -11.42 -16.79
CA VAL A 135 4.93 -11.13 -15.38
C VAL A 135 5.27 -12.36 -14.57
N THR A 136 5.54 -12.12 -13.29
CA THR A 136 5.55 -13.18 -12.30
C THR A 136 4.66 -12.78 -11.16
N TYR A 137 3.97 -13.75 -10.57
CA TYR A 137 2.99 -13.48 -9.54
C TYR A 137 2.89 -14.63 -8.55
N GLY A 138 2.28 -14.35 -7.41
CA GLY A 138 2.02 -15.33 -6.37
C GLY A 138 1.37 -14.70 -5.15
N TYR A 139 1.34 -15.45 -4.07
CA TYR A 139 0.64 -15.10 -2.83
C TYR A 139 1.62 -14.42 -1.86
N PRO A 140 1.51 -13.09 -1.65
CA PRO A 140 2.37 -12.41 -0.70
C PRO A 140 1.96 -12.77 0.73
N ASN A 141 2.95 -12.99 1.60
CA ASN A 141 2.70 -13.12 3.04
C ASN A 141 2.65 -11.73 3.71
N HIS A 142 2.10 -11.68 4.92
CA HIS A 142 1.97 -10.46 5.69
C HIS A 142 3.30 -9.69 5.87
N LYS A 143 4.42 -10.40 6.08
CA LYS A 143 5.75 -9.78 6.17
C LYS A 143 6.15 -9.08 4.86
N SER A 144 5.95 -9.73 3.72
CA SER A 144 6.27 -9.17 2.39
C SER A 144 5.40 -7.95 2.07
N VAL A 145 4.09 -8.01 2.34
CA VAL A 145 3.17 -6.87 2.15
C VAL A 145 3.61 -5.68 3.00
N ARG A 146 3.88 -5.94 4.29
CA ARG A 146 4.37 -4.95 5.25
C ARG A 146 5.66 -4.29 4.77
N GLU A 147 6.66 -5.07 4.40
CA GLU A 147 7.94 -4.54 3.94
C GLU A 147 7.80 -3.75 2.63
N LEU A 148 6.96 -4.20 1.69
CA LEU A 148 6.69 -3.47 0.45
C LEU A 148 6.11 -2.09 0.74
N ILE A 149 5.10 -2.01 1.61
CA ILE A 149 4.43 -0.75 1.94
C ILE A 149 5.37 0.18 2.72
N TYR A 150 6.11 -0.29 3.73
CA TYR A 150 7.03 0.59 4.46
C TYR A 150 8.26 1.01 3.65
N LYS A 151 8.89 0.10 2.91
CA LYS A 151 10.17 0.39 2.23
C LYS A 151 9.97 1.04 0.87
N ARG A 152 8.86 0.75 0.19
CA ARG A 152 8.63 1.13 -1.21
C ARG A 152 7.25 1.73 -1.46
N GLY A 153 6.45 1.94 -0.43
CA GLY A 153 5.11 2.51 -0.53
C GLY A 153 5.13 3.99 -0.89
N TYR A 154 4.36 4.33 -1.91
CA TYR A 154 4.03 5.71 -2.26
C TYR A 154 2.51 5.78 -2.42
N GLY A 155 1.91 6.83 -1.86
CA GLY A 155 0.51 7.15 -2.05
C GLY A 155 0.30 8.06 -3.26
N LYS A 156 -0.85 7.95 -3.89
CA LYS A 156 -1.33 8.85 -4.94
C LYS A 156 -2.23 9.91 -4.30
N LEU A 157 -1.68 11.08 -4.02
CA LEU A 157 -2.41 12.22 -3.46
C LEU A 157 -2.44 13.34 -4.50
N ASN A 158 -3.61 13.90 -4.82
CA ASN A 158 -3.76 14.97 -5.82
C ASN A 158 -3.08 14.66 -7.16
N LYS A 159 -3.14 13.39 -7.59
CA LYS A 159 -2.47 12.85 -8.79
C LYS A 159 -0.92 12.89 -8.74
N GLN A 160 -0.33 13.28 -7.62
CA GLN A 160 1.11 13.27 -7.38
C GLN A 160 1.52 12.00 -6.63
N ARG A 161 2.81 11.65 -6.75
CA ARG A 161 3.40 10.50 -6.08
C ARG A 161 4.08 10.97 -4.80
N THR A 162 3.45 10.69 -3.65
CA THR A 162 3.90 11.13 -2.33
C THR A 162 4.41 9.94 -1.51
N ALA A 163 5.56 10.08 -0.85
CA ALA A 163 6.09 9.00 0.00
C ALA A 163 5.22 8.82 1.25
N LEU A 164 5.05 7.58 1.70
CA LEU A 164 4.27 7.27 2.92
C LEU A 164 5.15 7.45 4.17
N THR A 165 5.51 8.69 4.50
CA THR A 165 6.35 9.02 5.67
C THR A 165 5.55 9.28 6.94
N ASP A 166 4.32 9.76 6.81
CA ASP A 166 3.42 10.08 7.93
C ASP A 166 2.01 9.54 7.63
N ASN A 167 1.28 9.19 8.70
CA ASN A 167 -0.08 8.67 8.62
C ASN A 167 -1.07 9.70 8.06
N SER A 168 -0.75 11.00 8.16
CA SER A 168 -1.54 12.08 7.56
C SER A 168 -1.78 11.88 6.06
N VAL A 169 -0.80 11.33 5.32
CA VAL A 169 -0.94 11.06 3.88
C VAL A 169 -1.99 9.97 3.61
N VAL A 170 -2.08 8.97 4.50
CA VAL A 170 -3.05 7.88 4.40
C VAL A 170 -4.43 8.38 4.83
N GLU A 171 -4.53 9.03 5.99
CA GLU A 171 -5.78 9.56 6.52
C GLU A 171 -6.44 10.56 5.55
N GLN A 172 -5.67 11.45 4.93
CA GLN A 172 -6.21 12.42 3.97
C GLN A 172 -6.84 11.73 2.74
N ALA A 173 -6.29 10.61 2.28
CA ALA A 173 -6.76 9.93 1.08
C ALA A 173 -7.82 8.86 1.35
N LEU A 174 -7.73 8.18 2.50
CA LEU A 174 -8.53 6.98 2.80
C LEU A 174 -9.30 7.08 4.13
N GLY A 175 -9.21 8.19 4.85
CA GLY A 175 -9.88 8.39 6.14
C GLY A 175 -11.40 8.25 6.05
N GLN A 176 -12.00 8.59 4.91
CA GLN A 176 -13.43 8.39 4.65
C GLN A 176 -13.87 6.91 4.66
N TYR A 177 -12.92 5.99 4.48
CA TYR A 177 -13.12 4.54 4.52
C TYR A 177 -12.69 3.93 5.88
N GLY A 178 -12.38 4.76 6.87
CA GLY A 178 -11.92 4.33 8.20
C GLY A 178 -10.45 3.91 8.27
N ILE A 179 -9.69 4.08 7.18
CA ILE A 179 -8.25 3.75 7.09
C ILE A 179 -7.45 4.99 7.47
N ILE A 180 -6.94 5.02 8.71
CA ILE A 180 -6.26 6.21 9.26
C ILE A 180 -4.74 6.09 9.31
N CYS A 181 -4.21 4.86 9.23
CA CYS A 181 -2.77 4.61 9.34
C CYS A 181 -2.27 3.58 8.34
N VAL A 182 -0.94 3.45 8.23
CA VAL A 182 -0.30 2.47 7.35
C VAL A 182 -0.66 1.03 7.75
N GLU A 183 -0.88 0.76 9.03
CA GLU A 183 -1.22 -0.56 9.56
C GLU A 183 -2.64 -0.97 9.15
N ASP A 184 -3.60 -0.03 9.20
CA ASP A 184 -4.95 -0.23 8.65
C ASP A 184 -4.86 -0.51 7.15
N LEU A 185 -4.00 0.22 6.42
CA LEU A 185 -3.78 0.01 4.98
C LEU A 185 -3.19 -1.39 4.69
N ILE A 186 -2.22 -1.84 5.47
CA ILE A 186 -1.64 -3.19 5.36
C ILE A 186 -2.74 -4.24 5.62
N HIS A 187 -3.55 -4.03 6.65
CA HIS A 187 -4.63 -4.94 7.00
C HIS A 187 -5.67 -5.04 5.89
N GLU A 188 -6.17 -3.91 5.39
CA GLU A 188 -7.14 -3.84 4.30
C GLU A 188 -6.65 -4.56 3.02
N ILE A 189 -5.36 -4.39 2.69
CA ILE A 189 -4.74 -5.06 1.56
C ILE A 189 -4.63 -6.57 1.80
N MET A 190 -4.13 -6.99 2.97
CA MET A 190 -3.86 -8.40 3.28
C MET A 190 -5.15 -9.22 3.37
N THR A 191 -6.19 -8.70 4.02
CA THR A 191 -7.48 -9.39 4.19
C THR A 191 -8.38 -9.26 2.96
N VAL A 192 -8.02 -8.38 2.02
CA VAL A 192 -8.85 -8.02 0.85
C VAL A 192 -10.22 -7.52 1.32
N GLY A 193 -10.20 -6.52 2.19
CA GLY A 193 -11.36 -5.93 2.83
C GLY A 193 -12.33 -5.22 1.85
N PRO A 194 -13.41 -4.61 2.40
CA PRO A 194 -14.46 -3.98 1.60
C PRO A 194 -13.96 -2.81 0.74
N HIS A 195 -12.93 -2.09 1.19
CA HIS A 195 -12.34 -0.92 0.55
C HIS A 195 -10.95 -1.22 -0.07
N PHE A 196 -10.69 -2.50 -0.40
CA PHE A 196 -9.46 -2.94 -1.05
C PHE A 196 -9.16 -2.18 -2.34
N LYS A 197 -10.20 -1.88 -3.14
CA LYS A 197 -10.04 -1.24 -4.45
C LYS A 197 -9.50 0.18 -4.29
N GLU A 198 -10.03 0.90 -3.33
CA GLU A 198 -9.68 2.27 -2.96
C GLU A 198 -8.25 2.31 -2.40
N ALA A 199 -7.96 1.43 -1.43
CA ALA A 199 -6.64 1.25 -0.84
C ALA A 199 -5.56 0.92 -1.89
N ASN A 200 -5.83 -0.02 -2.79
CA ASN A 200 -4.89 -0.42 -3.84
C ASN A 200 -4.74 0.65 -4.94
N ASN A 201 -5.79 1.43 -5.23
CA ASN A 201 -5.70 2.54 -6.18
C ASN A 201 -4.93 3.74 -5.60
N PHE A 202 -5.04 3.97 -4.30
CA PHE A 202 -4.20 4.92 -3.57
C PHE A 202 -2.72 4.54 -3.65
N LEU A 203 -2.38 3.26 -3.47
CA LEU A 203 -1.01 2.80 -3.66
C LEU A 203 -0.53 3.02 -5.10
N TRP A 204 0.55 3.78 -5.24
CA TRP A 204 1.28 3.90 -6.50
C TRP A 204 1.98 2.56 -6.79
N PRO A 205 2.06 2.10 -8.06
CA PRO A 205 2.79 0.89 -8.41
C PRO A 205 4.20 0.87 -7.80
N PHE A 206 4.53 -0.19 -7.08
CA PHE A 206 5.80 -0.34 -6.37
C PHE A 206 6.93 -0.36 -7.39
N LYS A 207 7.90 0.55 -7.25
CA LYS A 207 9.13 0.51 -8.02
C LYS A 207 10.12 -0.38 -7.29
N LEU A 208 10.27 -1.62 -7.72
CA LEU A 208 11.15 -2.61 -7.09
C LEU A 208 12.58 -2.51 -7.67
N LYS A 209 13.58 -2.92 -6.90
CA LYS A 209 14.96 -3.06 -7.40
C LYS A 209 15.08 -4.33 -8.24
N ALA A 210 16.13 -4.40 -9.06
CA ALA A 210 16.53 -5.67 -9.64
C ALA A 210 16.81 -6.69 -8.52
N PRO A 211 16.38 -7.95 -8.65
CA PRO A 211 16.52 -8.93 -7.59
C PRO A 211 17.99 -9.24 -7.35
N LEU A 212 18.45 -9.20 -6.10
CA LEU A 212 19.77 -9.65 -5.70
C LEU A 212 20.00 -11.10 -6.18
N GLY A 213 21.12 -11.40 -6.84
CA GLY A 213 21.38 -12.71 -7.44
C GLY A 213 20.71 -12.97 -8.80
N GLY A 214 19.93 -12.02 -9.34
CA GLY A 214 19.40 -12.08 -10.71
C GLY A 214 18.24 -13.04 -10.93
N LEU A 215 17.59 -12.95 -12.10
CA LEU A 215 16.55 -13.89 -12.51
C LEU A 215 17.20 -15.10 -13.19
N LYS A 216 16.66 -16.31 -12.98
CA LYS A 216 17.11 -17.56 -13.60
C LYS A 216 16.90 -17.51 -15.12
N LYS A 217 15.64 -17.54 -15.56
CA LYS A 217 15.25 -17.51 -16.99
C LYS A 217 13.92 -16.78 -17.15
N LYS A 218 13.97 -15.53 -17.63
CA LYS A 218 12.80 -14.63 -17.74
C LYS A 218 11.70 -15.11 -18.70
N ARG A 219 12.03 -15.99 -19.65
CA ARG A 219 11.11 -16.43 -20.72
C ARG A 219 10.36 -17.71 -20.38
N ASN A 220 10.95 -18.57 -19.56
CA ASN A 220 10.39 -19.85 -19.18
C ASN A 220 9.43 -19.68 -18.00
N HIS A 221 8.43 -20.55 -17.93
CA HIS A 221 7.51 -20.58 -16.81
C HIS A 221 8.22 -21.07 -15.53
N TYR A 222 7.74 -20.67 -14.36
CA TYR A 222 8.34 -21.04 -13.07
C TYR A 222 8.44 -22.56 -12.88
N VAL A 223 7.41 -23.31 -13.31
CA VAL A 223 7.37 -24.78 -13.27
C VAL A 223 8.51 -25.42 -14.09
N GLU A 224 8.98 -24.76 -15.15
CA GLU A 224 10.08 -25.21 -15.99
C GLU A 224 11.46 -24.73 -15.48
N GLY A 225 11.52 -24.23 -14.24
CA GLY A 225 12.72 -23.64 -13.66
C GLY A 225 13.00 -22.20 -14.13
N GLY A 226 12.04 -21.54 -14.76
CA GLY A 226 12.09 -20.14 -15.17
C GLY A 226 11.60 -19.16 -14.10
N ASP A 227 11.16 -17.99 -14.55
CA ASP A 227 10.68 -16.91 -13.69
C ASP A 227 9.30 -16.36 -14.07
N ALA A 228 8.74 -16.73 -15.22
CA ALA A 228 7.43 -16.24 -15.63
C ALA A 228 6.29 -17.02 -14.93
N GLY A 229 5.13 -16.36 -14.81
CA GLY A 229 3.91 -16.97 -14.31
C GLY A 229 3.81 -17.12 -12.80
N ASN A 230 2.92 -18.02 -12.37
CA ASN A 230 2.61 -18.26 -10.96
C ASN A 230 3.74 -19.02 -10.27
N ARG A 231 4.22 -18.47 -9.16
CA ARG A 231 5.19 -19.12 -8.26
C ARG A 231 4.67 -19.27 -6.82
N GLU A 232 3.37 -19.13 -6.64
CA GLU A 232 2.67 -19.32 -5.36
C GLU A 232 3.37 -18.58 -4.20
N ASN A 233 3.80 -19.32 -3.17
CA ASN A 233 4.45 -18.77 -1.99
C ASN A 233 5.90 -18.31 -2.23
N TYR A 234 6.56 -18.79 -3.29
CA TYR A 234 7.95 -18.42 -3.63
C TYR A 234 8.08 -16.98 -4.15
N ILE A 235 6.97 -16.30 -4.41
CA ILE A 235 6.99 -14.86 -4.70
C ILE A 235 7.61 -14.06 -3.56
N ASN A 236 7.46 -14.53 -2.33
CA ASN A 236 7.96 -13.85 -1.13
C ASN A 236 9.48 -13.80 -1.09
N GLU A 237 10.16 -14.84 -1.55
CA GLU A 237 11.62 -14.84 -1.67
C GLU A 237 12.09 -13.85 -2.72
N LEU A 238 11.40 -13.79 -3.87
CA LEU A 238 11.70 -12.80 -4.90
C LEU A 238 11.48 -11.37 -4.40
N ILE A 239 10.36 -11.09 -3.74
CA ILE A 239 10.06 -9.77 -3.17
C ILE A 239 11.18 -9.34 -2.22
N ARG A 240 11.62 -10.22 -1.30
CA ARG A 240 12.69 -9.92 -0.35
C ARG A 240 14.01 -9.58 -1.05
N ARG A 241 14.33 -10.26 -2.15
CA ARG A 241 15.52 -9.97 -2.96
C ARG A 241 15.42 -8.67 -3.76
N MET A 242 14.20 -8.16 -3.98
CA MET A 242 13.93 -6.91 -4.69
C MET A 242 13.68 -5.72 -3.75
N ASN A 243 13.71 -5.94 -2.43
CA ASN A 243 13.53 -4.91 -1.40
C ASN A 243 14.70 -3.93 -1.29
#